data_AF-A0A2K8PRD1-F1
#
_entry.id   AF-A0A2K8PRD1-F1
#
_cell.length_a   1.000
_cell.length_b   1.000
_cell.length_c   1.000
_cell.angle_alpha   90.00
_cell.angle_beta   90.00
_cell.angle_gamma   90.00
#
_symmetry.space_group_name_H-M   'P 1'
#
loop_
_entity.id
_entity.type
_entity.pdbx_description
1 polymer ?
#
loop_
_entity_poly.entity_id
_entity_poly.type
_entity_poly.pdbx_seq_one_letter_code
_entity_poly.pdbx_strand_id
1 'polypeptide(L)'
;MPAHSQDHPPDGEGRASVWLWSLLGVFAACVPCALLVVEKVGSALSPVPLVLAILAALAGYVLAVRAVVGQKFGQSSRRSRILVWSTAAVLFLGSLGVLFAFRPPPPPLARMGGARDVAVVGFVQQEGRQDKRVLTDLAATFAHDMAGRIPTATGVRSYAGEVSLPLAELQGTHRGELERRTARFADETNAEIVVGGLVSRDTAGQVTLRPAVYVRADQAPDSPELAGWFLSRPILVARGWESARGRSRVSAELTRRIGTLAEFVDALDTWRNGSPKEAARILDGLLGPEREAGGDSFVPPDLLRLFHGHAIEDQASGEGDPGRQKLLEAARADYLAIGEASPVRWRAAISLQDNAYRRALGPVHNCRPGTVQAQDLAQVSRELRAFADDQDINERGRLTATVYLAQVDHCRITAGLVKDDGTVERAVAAVRAAHDAAGTADLLALVESIAASRAAARGDAAAAVDRIRQAIAHEQDPVRRAIWYGLLASWILDRCDLAGGRAAQQDALSQLAAAQQAGRASEERRRQYEQSSSAELRQAEQTCGERRGERPMREGGQ
;
A
#
# COMPACT_ATOMS: atom_id res chain seq x y z
N MET A 1 86.47 3.40 35.18
CA MET A 1 85.60 4.58 34.92
C MET A 1 84.76 4.28 33.68
N PRO A 2 83.44 4.51 33.71
CA PRO A 2 82.53 4.18 32.61
C PRO A 2 82.33 5.36 31.62
N ALA A 3 81.56 5.07 30.55
CA ALA A 3 81.06 5.90 29.43
C ALA A 3 82.00 6.01 28.21
N HIS A 4 81.58 5.80 26.96
CA HIS A 4 80.24 5.89 26.37
C HIS A 4 79.92 4.73 25.41
N SER A 5 78.69 4.23 25.52
CA SER A 5 77.95 3.46 24.53
C SER A 5 77.35 4.39 23.46
N GLN A 6 77.50 4.02 22.18
CA GLN A 6 76.66 4.52 21.09
C GLN A 6 75.65 3.45 20.71
N ASP A 7 74.38 3.79 20.88
CA ASP A 7 73.22 3.03 20.42
C ASP A 7 73.10 3.10 18.88
N HIS A 8 73.01 1.93 18.26
CA HIS A 8 72.32 1.76 16.98
C HIS A 8 71.16 0.79 17.20
N PRO A 9 69.90 1.19 16.90
CA PRO A 9 68.78 0.27 16.98
C PRO A 9 68.84 -0.72 15.80
N PRO A 10 68.43 -1.98 15.98
CA PRO A 10 68.36 -2.93 14.88
C PRO A 10 67.20 -2.57 13.94
N ASP A 11 67.53 -2.25 12.69
CA ASP A 11 66.64 -1.90 11.56
C ASP A 11 65.63 -3.01 11.13
N GLY A 12 65.38 -4.02 11.96
CA GLY A 12 64.58 -5.21 11.61
C GLY A 12 63.14 -5.24 12.13
N GLU A 13 62.84 -4.56 13.25
CA GLU A 13 61.56 -4.78 13.95
C GLU A 13 60.37 -3.99 13.35
N GLY A 14 60.63 -2.81 12.77
CA GLY A 14 59.60 -1.96 12.18
C GLY A 14 59.02 -2.48 10.86
N ARG A 15 59.85 -3.06 9.98
CA ARG A 15 59.41 -3.59 8.68
C ARG A 15 58.54 -4.85 8.82
N ALA A 16 58.88 -5.72 9.77
CA ALA A 16 58.13 -6.94 10.01
C ALA A 16 56.76 -6.68 10.67
N SER A 17 56.60 -5.60 11.45
CA SER A 17 55.31 -5.22 12.04
C SER A 17 54.36 -4.65 10.97
N VAL A 18 54.85 -3.76 10.11
CA VAL A 18 54.09 -3.20 8.99
C VAL A 18 53.65 -4.29 8.02
N TRP A 19 54.53 -5.23 7.68
CA TRP A 19 54.20 -6.33 6.76
C TRP A 19 53.09 -7.25 7.30
N LEU A 20 53.09 -7.52 8.61
CA LEU A 20 52.14 -8.43 9.23
C LEU A 20 50.76 -7.77 9.46
N TRP A 21 50.73 -6.48 9.83
CA TRP A 21 49.48 -5.69 9.84
C TRP A 21 48.91 -5.50 8.44
N SER A 22 49.78 -5.37 7.43
CA SER A 22 49.38 -5.33 6.02
C SER A 22 48.77 -6.66 5.59
N LEU A 23 49.34 -7.80 5.99
CA LEU A 23 48.76 -9.13 5.73
C LEU A 23 47.40 -9.31 6.42
N LEU A 24 47.25 -8.83 7.65
CA LEU A 24 45.99 -8.91 8.39
C LEU A 24 44.91 -8.01 7.76
N GLY A 25 45.31 -6.81 7.28
CA GLY A 25 44.45 -5.92 6.51
C GLY A 25 44.07 -6.49 5.14
N VAL A 26 45.02 -7.11 4.42
CA VAL A 26 44.77 -7.82 3.16
C VAL A 26 43.83 -9.00 3.39
N PHE A 27 44.02 -9.79 4.45
CA PHE A 27 43.12 -10.89 4.77
C PHE A 27 41.70 -10.39 5.12
N ALA A 28 41.60 -9.29 5.90
CA ALA A 28 40.33 -8.65 6.22
C ALA A 28 39.62 -8.03 5.00
N ALA A 29 40.35 -7.65 3.95
CA ALA A 29 39.79 -7.15 2.69
C ALA A 29 39.47 -8.27 1.68
N CYS A 30 40.30 -9.31 1.60
CA CYS A 30 40.16 -10.41 0.64
C CYS A 30 39.06 -11.40 1.02
N VAL A 31 38.82 -11.66 2.32
CA VAL A 31 37.75 -12.58 2.77
C VAL A 31 36.35 -12.07 2.39
N PRO A 32 35.99 -10.79 2.61
CA PRO A 32 34.73 -10.24 2.11
C PRO A 32 34.62 -10.30 0.59
N CYS A 33 35.70 -9.98 -0.14
CA CYS A 33 35.69 -10.04 -1.61
C CYS A 33 35.50 -11.47 -2.13
N ALA A 34 36.14 -12.46 -1.51
CA ALA A 34 35.99 -13.87 -1.87
C ALA A 34 34.58 -14.39 -1.55
N LEU A 35 34.00 -14.00 -0.40
CA LEU A 35 32.62 -14.33 -0.04
C LEU A 35 31.60 -13.69 -0.99
N LEU A 36 31.82 -12.43 -1.41
CA LEU A 36 30.99 -11.76 -2.42
C LEU A 36 31.07 -12.44 -3.80
N VAL A 37 32.24 -12.94 -4.20
CA VAL A 37 32.42 -13.70 -5.46
C VAL A 37 31.73 -15.06 -5.39
N VAL A 38 31.82 -15.77 -4.26
CA VAL A 38 31.12 -17.05 -4.04
C VAL A 38 29.61 -16.86 -4.03
N GLU A 39 29.10 -15.76 -3.46
CA GLU A 39 27.67 -15.39 -3.52
C GLU A 39 27.23 -15.03 -4.95
N LYS A 40 28.06 -14.32 -5.73
CA LYS A 40 27.76 -13.98 -7.14
C LYS A 40 27.73 -15.18 -8.08
N VAL A 41 28.59 -16.18 -7.84
CA VAL A 41 28.64 -17.41 -8.63
C VAL A 41 27.62 -18.44 -8.13
N GLY A 42 27.19 -18.34 -6.87
CA GLY A 42 26.26 -19.25 -6.21
C GLY A 42 24.95 -18.58 -5.81
N SER A 43 24.15 -18.11 -6.77
CA SER A 43 22.79 -17.56 -6.57
C SER A 43 21.75 -18.56 -6.02
N ALA A 44 22.19 -19.68 -5.42
CA ALA A 44 21.35 -20.77 -4.94
C ALA A 44 21.80 -21.38 -3.59
N LEU A 45 22.70 -20.75 -2.83
CA LEU A 45 23.11 -21.27 -1.53
C LEU A 45 22.06 -20.94 -0.45
N SER A 46 21.51 -21.97 0.18
CA SER A 46 20.60 -21.85 1.32
C SER A 46 21.32 -21.16 2.51
N PRO A 47 20.61 -20.64 3.53
CA PRO A 47 21.24 -19.93 4.65
C PRO A 47 22.28 -20.76 5.42
N VAL A 48 22.20 -22.10 5.35
CA VAL A 48 23.09 -23.02 6.07
C VAL A 48 24.53 -23.01 5.55
N PRO A 49 24.83 -23.22 4.25
CA PRO A 49 26.19 -23.12 3.73
C PRO A 49 26.80 -21.72 3.84
N LEU A 50 26.00 -20.64 3.79
CA LEU A 50 26.48 -19.29 4.06
C LEU A 50 26.99 -19.16 5.52
N VAL A 51 26.21 -19.63 6.49
CA VAL A 51 26.60 -19.66 7.90
C VAL A 51 27.85 -20.53 8.10
N LEU A 52 27.95 -21.67 7.42
CA LEU A 52 29.15 -22.52 7.48
C LEU A 52 30.38 -21.83 6.87
N ALA A 53 30.24 -21.10 5.77
CA ALA A 53 31.34 -20.32 5.18
C ALA A 53 31.80 -19.18 6.10
N ILE A 54 30.87 -18.48 6.75
CA ILE A 54 31.17 -17.45 7.75
C ILE A 54 31.88 -18.06 8.96
N LEU A 55 31.41 -19.22 9.45
CA LEU A 55 32.03 -19.92 10.58
C LEU A 55 33.43 -20.46 10.22
N ALA A 56 33.63 -20.95 9.01
CA ALA A 56 34.93 -21.39 8.52
C ALA A 56 35.91 -20.21 8.39
N ALA A 57 35.44 -19.06 7.87
CA ALA A 57 36.22 -17.83 7.81
C ALA A 57 36.57 -17.30 9.22
N LEU A 58 35.61 -17.35 10.17
CA LEU A 58 35.83 -16.99 11.57
C LEU A 58 36.89 -17.91 12.21
N ALA A 59 36.77 -19.22 12.01
CA ALA A 59 37.72 -20.19 12.55
C ALA A 59 39.13 -19.98 11.99
N GLY A 60 39.26 -19.75 10.68
CA GLY A 60 40.53 -19.42 10.03
C GLY A 60 41.13 -18.11 10.56
N TYR A 61 40.31 -17.08 10.73
CA TYR A 61 40.72 -15.79 11.28
C TYR A 61 41.19 -15.90 12.74
N VAL A 62 40.45 -16.62 13.58
CA VAL A 62 40.82 -16.87 14.99
C VAL A 62 42.14 -17.63 15.10
N LEU A 63 42.37 -18.64 14.26
CA LEU A 63 43.63 -19.38 14.22
C LEU A 63 44.81 -18.50 13.80
N ALA A 64 44.62 -17.65 12.78
CA ALA A 64 45.65 -16.70 12.34
C ALA A 64 46.00 -15.70 13.44
N VAL A 65 45.00 -15.09 14.10
CA VAL A 65 45.22 -14.16 15.22
C VAL A 65 45.92 -14.85 16.38
N ARG A 66 45.54 -16.10 16.70
CA ARG A 66 46.16 -16.87 17.79
C ARG A 66 47.62 -17.20 17.51
N ALA A 67 47.97 -17.53 16.26
CA ALA A 67 49.36 -17.76 15.85
C ALA A 67 50.21 -16.49 16.00
N VAL A 68 49.67 -15.33 15.58
CA VAL A 68 50.34 -14.02 15.70
C VAL A 68 50.54 -13.62 17.16
N VAL A 69 49.51 -13.77 18.00
CA VAL A 69 49.58 -13.47 19.43
C VAL A 69 50.54 -14.43 20.15
N GLY A 70 50.55 -15.70 19.78
CA GLY A 70 51.44 -16.71 20.36
C GLY A 70 52.92 -16.46 20.03
N GLN A 71 53.25 -16.14 18.78
CA GLN A 71 54.64 -15.95 18.34
C GLN A 71 55.26 -14.61 18.79
N LYS A 72 54.51 -13.50 18.75
CA LYS A 72 55.09 -12.16 19.02
C LYS A 72 54.67 -11.52 20.35
N PHE A 73 53.56 -11.97 20.94
CA PHE A 73 53.00 -11.36 22.16
C PHE A 73 52.96 -12.31 23.35
N GLY A 74 53.52 -13.52 23.25
CA GLY A 74 53.55 -14.53 24.33
C GLY A 74 54.20 -14.02 25.62
N GLN A 75 55.24 -13.19 25.51
CA GLN A 75 55.94 -12.56 26.64
C GLN A 75 55.47 -11.13 26.96
N SER A 76 54.57 -10.56 26.16
CA SER A 76 54.08 -9.19 26.35
C SER A 76 53.02 -9.08 27.45
N SER A 77 52.78 -7.86 27.97
CA SER A 77 51.80 -7.61 29.03
C SER A 77 50.37 -8.04 28.64
N ARG A 78 49.54 -8.36 29.63
CA ARG A 78 48.13 -8.77 29.41
C ARG A 78 47.32 -7.71 28.65
N ARG A 79 47.61 -6.42 28.87
CA ARG A 79 46.93 -5.30 28.19
C ARG A 79 47.21 -5.27 26.69
N SER A 80 48.46 -5.48 26.27
CA SER A 80 48.84 -5.53 24.86
C SER A 80 48.18 -6.69 24.11
N ARG A 81 48.04 -7.87 24.75
CA ARG A 81 47.33 -9.01 24.15
C ARG A 81 45.83 -8.73 23.97
N ILE A 82 45.19 -8.09 24.96
CA ILE A 82 43.77 -7.71 24.87
C ILE A 82 43.55 -6.71 23.73
N LEU A 83 44.45 -5.74 23.56
CA LEU A 83 44.31 -4.67 22.57
C LEU A 83 44.44 -5.21 21.12
N VAL A 84 45.29 -6.21 20.89
CA VAL A 84 45.38 -6.90 19.60
C VAL A 84 44.12 -7.70 19.31
N TRP A 85 43.59 -8.42 20.31
CA TRP A 85 42.33 -9.15 20.18
C TRP A 85 41.13 -8.25 19.91
N SER A 86 41.03 -7.10 20.58
CA SER A 86 39.96 -6.14 20.35
C SER A 86 40.04 -5.51 18.96
N THR A 87 41.26 -5.16 18.51
CA THR A 87 41.45 -4.61 17.16
C THR A 87 41.11 -5.64 16.08
N ALA A 88 41.51 -6.90 16.28
CA ALA A 88 41.16 -7.98 15.37
C ALA A 88 39.66 -8.26 15.35
N ALA A 89 38.98 -8.19 16.50
CA ALA A 89 37.52 -8.35 16.57
C ALA A 89 36.79 -7.20 15.86
N VAL A 90 37.24 -5.95 16.04
CA VAL A 90 36.66 -4.79 15.36
C VAL A 90 36.85 -4.89 13.84
N LEU A 91 38.02 -5.31 13.36
CA LEU A 91 38.26 -5.52 11.92
C LEU A 91 37.36 -6.60 11.34
N PHE A 92 37.18 -7.71 12.05
CA PHE A 92 36.29 -8.79 11.61
C PHE A 92 34.82 -8.35 11.59
N LEU A 93 34.34 -7.70 12.66
CA LEU A 93 32.98 -7.17 12.72
C LEU A 93 32.74 -6.07 11.67
N GLY A 94 33.72 -5.19 11.44
CA GLY A 94 33.67 -4.19 10.38
C GLY A 94 33.58 -4.83 8.99
N SER A 95 34.35 -5.89 8.74
CA SER A 95 34.31 -6.62 7.47
C SER A 95 32.96 -7.32 7.22
N LEU A 96 32.33 -7.86 8.27
CA LEU A 96 30.96 -8.38 8.20
C LEU A 96 29.94 -7.28 7.92
N GLY A 97 30.07 -6.12 8.59
CA GLY A 97 29.21 -4.96 8.36
C GLY A 97 29.26 -4.48 6.91
N VAL A 98 30.45 -4.42 6.32
CA VAL A 98 30.65 -4.10 4.90
C VAL A 98 30.00 -5.15 4.00
N LEU A 99 30.13 -6.44 4.31
CA LEU A 99 29.53 -7.52 3.52
C LEU A 99 27.99 -7.44 3.48
N PHE A 100 27.35 -7.08 4.60
CA PHE A 100 25.90 -6.87 4.64
C PHE A 100 25.46 -5.57 3.95
N ALA A 101 26.26 -4.52 4.00
CA ALA A 101 25.97 -3.24 3.35
C ALA A 101 26.14 -3.27 1.81
N PHE A 102 27.05 -4.10 1.30
CA PHE A 102 27.35 -4.21 -0.15
C PHE A 102 26.66 -5.38 -0.85
N ARG A 103 25.66 -6.02 -0.22
CA ARG A 103 24.80 -6.95 -0.96
C ARG A 103 24.18 -6.20 -2.13
N PRO A 104 24.43 -6.63 -3.40
CA PRO A 104 23.77 -6.00 -4.53
C PRO A 104 22.26 -6.10 -4.30
N PRO A 105 21.49 -5.03 -4.59
CA PRO A 105 20.04 -5.11 -4.48
C PRO A 105 19.55 -6.30 -5.31
N PRO A 106 18.52 -7.02 -4.86
CA PRO A 106 17.93 -8.08 -5.65
C PRO A 106 17.60 -7.54 -7.05
N PRO A 107 17.72 -8.37 -8.11
CA PRO A 107 17.39 -7.92 -9.45
C PRO A 107 15.97 -7.34 -9.47
N PRO A 108 15.74 -6.24 -10.21
CA PRO A 108 14.43 -5.60 -10.24
C PRO A 108 13.39 -6.61 -10.72
N LEU A 109 12.25 -6.65 -10.05
CA LEU A 109 11.13 -7.49 -10.45
C LEU A 109 10.67 -7.05 -11.84
N ALA A 110 10.41 -8.02 -12.70
CA ALA A 110 9.89 -7.73 -14.02
C ALA A 110 8.49 -7.11 -13.88
N ARG A 111 8.27 -6.00 -14.58
CA ARG A 111 6.98 -5.31 -14.57
C ARG A 111 5.96 -6.00 -15.47
N MET A 112 4.70 -5.96 -15.06
CA MET A 112 3.56 -6.33 -15.88
C MET A 112 3.08 -5.08 -16.63
N GLY A 113 2.79 -5.25 -17.93
CA GLY A 113 2.62 -4.14 -18.87
C GLY A 113 1.19 -3.93 -19.36
N GLY A 114 0.22 -4.70 -18.87
CA GLY A 114 -1.15 -4.67 -19.34
C GLY A 114 -2.15 -4.17 -18.29
N ALA A 115 -3.40 -3.98 -18.72
CA ALA A 115 -4.52 -3.66 -17.83
C ALA A 115 -5.12 -4.96 -17.24
N ARG A 116 -5.46 -5.03 -15.96
CA ARG A 116 -5.98 -6.26 -15.31
C ARG A 116 -4.94 -7.36 -15.10
N ASP A 117 -3.72 -6.96 -14.79
CA ASP A 117 -2.59 -7.86 -14.54
C ASP A 117 -2.70 -8.57 -13.17
N VAL A 118 -2.52 -9.89 -13.18
CA VAL A 118 -2.61 -10.75 -11.98
C VAL A 118 -1.24 -11.34 -11.62
N ALA A 119 -0.74 -11.00 -10.43
CA ALA A 119 0.49 -11.56 -9.89
C ALA A 119 0.20 -12.71 -8.92
N VAL A 120 0.83 -13.88 -9.13
CA VAL A 120 0.78 -15.01 -8.19
C VAL A 120 2.07 -15.03 -7.37
N VAL A 121 1.99 -14.66 -6.10
CA VAL A 121 3.16 -14.56 -5.18
C VAL A 121 3.47 -15.86 -4.45
N GLY A 122 2.57 -16.84 -4.52
CA GLY A 122 2.76 -18.19 -4.04
C GLY A 122 1.93 -18.56 -2.82
N PHE A 123 2.21 -19.75 -2.31
CA PHE A 123 1.53 -20.34 -1.16
C PHE A 123 2.54 -20.63 -0.06
N VAL A 124 2.18 -20.38 1.20
CA VAL A 124 3.05 -20.69 2.35
C VAL A 124 2.35 -21.58 3.35
N GLN A 125 3.11 -22.44 4.02
CA GLN A 125 2.58 -23.23 5.11
C GLN A 125 2.47 -22.40 6.40
N GLN A 126 1.37 -22.56 7.13
CA GLN A 126 1.15 -21.93 8.44
C GLN A 126 2.00 -22.57 9.53
N GLU A 127 2.02 -23.90 9.61
CA GLU A 127 2.74 -24.66 10.64
C GLU A 127 3.46 -25.88 10.05
N GLY A 128 4.72 -26.08 10.44
CA GLY A 128 5.53 -27.25 10.05
C GLY A 128 6.61 -26.95 9.00
N ARG A 129 7.21 -28.02 8.47
CA ARG A 129 8.20 -27.97 7.39
C ARG A 129 7.65 -28.66 6.15
N GLN A 130 6.95 -27.91 5.31
CA GLN A 130 6.71 -28.31 3.92
C GLN A 130 7.85 -27.87 3.02
N ASP A 131 8.07 -28.65 1.97
CA ASP A 131 9.06 -28.31 0.96
C ASP A 131 8.61 -27.05 0.20
N LYS A 132 9.40 -25.97 0.35
CA LYS A 132 9.20 -24.71 -0.37
C LYS A 132 9.15 -24.90 -1.88
N ARG A 133 9.88 -25.90 -2.42
CA ARG A 133 9.85 -26.21 -3.85
C ARG A 133 8.49 -26.70 -4.30
N VAL A 134 7.83 -27.57 -3.52
CA VAL A 134 6.49 -28.09 -3.82
C VAL A 134 5.45 -26.98 -3.90
N LEU A 135 5.49 -26.01 -2.99
CA LEU A 135 4.59 -24.86 -2.98
C LEU A 135 4.88 -23.86 -4.11
N THR A 136 6.16 -23.68 -4.45
CA THR A 136 6.59 -22.84 -5.56
C THR A 136 6.14 -23.43 -6.90
N ASP A 137 6.32 -24.75 -7.09
CA ASP A 137 5.87 -25.48 -8.28
C ASP A 137 4.36 -25.41 -8.46
N LEU A 138 3.61 -25.57 -7.35
CA LEU A 138 2.15 -25.45 -7.35
C LEU A 138 1.72 -24.04 -7.79
N ALA A 139 2.35 -22.99 -7.27
CA ALA A 139 2.05 -21.61 -7.64
C ALA A 139 2.39 -21.30 -9.11
N ALA A 140 3.52 -21.80 -9.61
CA ALA A 140 3.92 -21.64 -11.00
C ALA A 140 2.96 -22.35 -11.96
N THR A 141 2.55 -23.59 -11.63
CA THR A 141 1.56 -24.35 -12.42
C THR A 141 0.20 -23.66 -12.40
N PHE A 142 -0.23 -23.19 -11.23
CA PHE A 142 -1.47 -22.45 -11.09
C PHE A 142 -1.47 -21.15 -11.90
N ALA A 143 -0.39 -20.36 -11.88
CA ALA A 143 -0.29 -19.14 -12.69
C ALA A 143 -0.33 -19.45 -14.19
N HIS A 144 0.32 -20.53 -14.62
CA HIS A 144 0.28 -20.99 -16.02
C HIS A 144 -1.15 -21.41 -16.43
N ASP A 145 -1.82 -22.21 -15.61
CA ASP A 145 -3.18 -22.67 -15.85
C ASP A 145 -4.18 -21.49 -15.86
N MET A 146 -3.96 -20.51 -14.99
CA MET A 146 -4.75 -19.27 -14.90
C MET A 146 -4.61 -18.40 -16.14
N ALA A 147 -3.40 -18.27 -16.70
CA ALA A 147 -3.15 -17.46 -17.89
C ALA A 147 -4.01 -17.91 -19.09
N GLY A 148 -4.32 -19.22 -19.18
CA GLY A 148 -5.19 -19.76 -20.22
C GLY A 148 -6.70 -19.63 -19.95
N ARG A 149 -7.12 -19.11 -18.78
CA ARG A 149 -8.52 -19.14 -18.33
C ARG A 149 -9.10 -17.83 -17.82
N ILE A 150 -8.30 -16.78 -17.63
CA ILE A 150 -8.81 -15.43 -17.35
C ILE A 150 -8.80 -14.66 -18.68
N PRO A 151 -9.88 -14.70 -19.49
CA PRO A 151 -9.93 -14.02 -20.78
C PRO A 151 -9.84 -12.49 -20.65
N THR A 152 -10.09 -11.96 -19.45
CA THR A 152 -10.09 -10.53 -19.14
C THR A 152 -8.72 -10.02 -18.66
N ALA A 153 -7.79 -10.89 -18.28
CA ALA A 153 -6.45 -10.48 -17.85
C ALA A 153 -5.55 -10.27 -19.07
N THR A 154 -4.87 -9.14 -19.12
CA THR A 154 -3.83 -8.90 -20.14
C THR A 154 -2.53 -9.64 -19.83
N GLY A 155 -2.31 -10.02 -18.57
CA GLY A 155 -1.18 -10.81 -18.15
C GLY A 155 -1.41 -11.53 -16.81
N VAL A 156 -0.91 -12.76 -16.73
CA VAL A 156 -0.82 -13.53 -15.48
C VAL A 156 0.62 -13.97 -15.30
N ARG A 157 1.22 -13.68 -14.15
CA ARG A 157 2.62 -14.03 -13.88
C ARG A 157 2.81 -14.62 -12.50
N SER A 158 3.60 -15.70 -12.43
CA SER A 158 4.13 -16.20 -11.16
C SER A 158 5.36 -15.40 -10.76
N TYR A 159 5.39 -14.96 -9.51
CA TYR A 159 6.57 -14.45 -8.80
C TYR A 159 6.97 -15.38 -7.64
N ALA A 160 6.36 -16.58 -7.58
CA ALA A 160 6.70 -17.57 -6.56
C ALA A 160 8.18 -17.96 -6.70
N GLY A 161 8.94 -17.79 -5.62
CA GLY A 161 10.39 -18.01 -5.59
C GLY A 161 11.24 -16.81 -5.99
N GLU A 162 10.65 -15.77 -6.62
CA GLU A 162 11.30 -14.48 -6.88
C GLU A 162 11.09 -13.50 -5.71
N VAL A 163 9.91 -13.52 -5.09
CA VAL A 163 9.55 -12.68 -3.93
C VAL A 163 9.14 -13.54 -2.72
N SER A 164 9.42 -13.05 -1.53
CA SER A 164 8.98 -13.66 -0.27
C SER A 164 8.16 -12.66 0.55
N LEU A 165 6.85 -12.72 0.38
CA LEU A 165 5.90 -11.99 1.23
C LEU A 165 5.63 -12.79 2.51
N PRO A 166 5.41 -12.14 3.67
CA PRO A 166 5.12 -12.81 4.94
C PRO A 166 3.66 -13.30 4.98
N LEU A 167 3.28 -14.13 4.02
CA LEU A 167 1.91 -14.61 3.83
C LEU A 167 1.36 -15.36 5.06
N ALA A 168 2.21 -15.82 5.98
CA ALA A 168 1.78 -16.41 7.26
C ALA A 168 0.95 -15.43 8.13
N GLU A 169 1.16 -14.11 7.98
CA GLU A 169 0.39 -13.08 8.67
C GLU A 169 -1.07 -13.00 8.19
N LEU A 170 -1.44 -13.65 7.08
CA LEU A 170 -2.81 -13.65 6.57
C LEU A 170 -3.86 -14.12 7.59
N GLN A 171 -3.51 -14.91 8.61
CA GLN A 171 -4.44 -15.26 9.70
C GLN A 171 -4.38 -14.35 10.92
N GLY A 172 -3.33 -13.53 11.04
CA GLY A 172 -3.14 -12.64 12.18
C GLY A 172 -4.05 -11.41 12.12
N THR A 173 -4.29 -10.81 13.27
CA THR A 173 -4.90 -9.47 13.41
C THR A 173 -3.91 -8.37 13.05
N HIS A 174 -2.61 -8.59 13.31
CA HIS A 174 -1.52 -7.70 12.92
C HIS A 174 -0.93 -8.13 11.59
N ARG A 175 -1.26 -7.39 10.52
CA ARG A 175 -0.79 -7.65 9.13
C ARG A 175 0.05 -6.51 8.56
N GLY A 176 0.60 -5.65 9.41
CA GLY A 176 1.22 -4.39 8.99
C GLY A 176 2.44 -4.59 8.09
N GLU A 177 3.21 -5.67 8.30
CA GLU A 177 4.37 -5.98 7.45
C GLU A 177 3.92 -6.62 6.12
N LEU A 178 2.98 -7.56 6.16
CA LEU A 178 2.37 -8.15 4.97
C LEU A 178 1.77 -7.09 4.05
N GLU A 179 0.88 -6.23 4.57
CA GLU A 179 0.20 -5.20 3.78
C GLU A 179 1.20 -4.24 3.13
N ARG A 180 2.25 -3.82 3.87
CA ARG A 180 3.29 -2.90 3.38
C ARG A 180 4.16 -3.52 2.29
N ARG A 181 4.60 -4.77 2.47
CA ARG A 181 5.40 -5.48 1.47
C ARG A 181 4.58 -5.81 0.24
N THR A 182 3.30 -6.18 0.39
CA THR A 182 2.41 -6.44 -0.74
C THR A 182 2.11 -5.19 -1.54
N ALA A 183 1.83 -4.05 -0.88
CA ALA A 183 1.60 -2.77 -1.57
C ALA A 183 2.80 -2.38 -2.42
N ARG A 184 4.01 -2.37 -1.83
CA ARG A 184 5.25 -2.09 -2.56
C ARG A 184 5.46 -3.06 -3.73
N PHE A 185 5.21 -4.35 -3.51
CA PHE A 185 5.31 -5.35 -4.57
C PHE A 185 4.33 -5.06 -5.72
N ALA A 186 3.08 -4.71 -5.41
CA ALA A 186 2.06 -4.39 -6.41
C ALA A 186 2.43 -3.12 -7.20
N ASP A 187 3.04 -2.13 -6.55
CA ASP A 187 3.56 -0.91 -7.20
C ASP A 187 4.78 -1.20 -8.09
N GLU A 188 5.73 -2.02 -7.60
CA GLU A 188 6.95 -2.38 -8.33
C GLU A 188 6.64 -3.19 -9.58
N THR A 189 5.67 -4.12 -9.50
CA THR A 189 5.28 -5.04 -10.58
C THR A 189 4.12 -4.52 -11.43
N ASN A 190 3.43 -3.47 -11.00
CA ASN A 190 2.18 -2.99 -11.58
C ASN A 190 1.04 -4.03 -11.56
N ALA A 191 1.07 -4.99 -10.63
CA ALA A 191 -0.03 -5.95 -10.47
C ALA A 191 -1.28 -5.25 -9.92
N GLU A 192 -2.43 -5.44 -10.57
CA GLU A 192 -3.71 -4.92 -10.09
C GLU A 192 -4.30 -5.83 -8.99
N ILE A 193 -4.09 -7.14 -9.15
CA ILE A 193 -4.47 -8.15 -8.17
C ILE A 193 -3.26 -9.01 -7.85
N VAL A 194 -3.07 -9.28 -6.55
CA VAL A 194 -2.08 -10.23 -6.08
C VAL A 194 -2.78 -11.45 -5.48
N VAL A 195 -2.45 -12.64 -5.98
CA VAL A 195 -3.01 -13.92 -5.51
C VAL A 195 -1.94 -14.67 -4.73
N GLY A 196 -2.31 -15.11 -3.53
CA GLY A 196 -1.48 -15.97 -2.70
C GLY A 196 -2.33 -16.97 -1.93
N GLY A 197 -1.78 -17.51 -0.85
CA GLY A 197 -2.57 -18.30 0.08
C GLY A 197 -1.78 -19.03 1.14
N LEU A 198 -2.53 -19.70 2.00
CA LEU A 198 -2.03 -20.42 3.16
C LEU A 198 -2.31 -21.91 3.03
N VAL A 199 -1.32 -22.73 3.34
CA VAL A 199 -1.50 -24.16 3.55
C VAL A 199 -1.48 -24.43 5.04
N SER A 200 -2.56 -24.98 5.56
CA SER A 200 -2.73 -25.28 6.98
C SER A 200 -3.17 -26.74 7.16
N ARG A 201 -3.11 -27.23 8.40
CA ARG A 201 -3.82 -28.44 8.79
C ARG A 201 -5.00 -28.03 9.67
N ASP A 202 -6.17 -28.58 9.39
CA ASP A 202 -7.30 -28.41 10.28
C ASP A 202 -7.14 -29.25 11.56
N THR A 203 -8.12 -29.15 12.46
CA THR A 203 -8.14 -29.88 13.74
C THR A 203 -8.19 -31.40 13.58
N ALA A 204 -8.62 -31.91 12.42
CA ALA A 204 -8.60 -33.33 12.08
C ALA A 204 -7.27 -33.78 11.46
N GLY A 205 -6.29 -32.87 11.33
CA GLY A 205 -4.99 -33.13 10.70
C GLY A 205 -5.06 -33.16 9.17
N GLN A 206 -6.19 -32.78 8.57
CA GLN A 206 -6.43 -32.73 7.14
C GLN A 206 -5.83 -31.43 6.57
N VAL A 207 -5.09 -31.56 5.47
CA VAL A 207 -4.43 -30.41 4.84
C VAL A 207 -5.46 -29.58 4.10
N THR A 208 -5.42 -28.27 4.30
CA THR A 208 -6.26 -27.28 3.64
C THR A 208 -5.40 -26.24 2.97
N LEU A 209 -5.82 -25.79 1.79
CA LEU A 209 -5.27 -24.64 1.10
C LEU A 209 -6.31 -23.53 1.15
N ARG A 210 -5.96 -22.37 1.70
CA ARG A 210 -6.81 -21.19 1.79
C ARG A 210 -6.26 -20.10 0.89
N PRO A 211 -6.80 -19.95 -0.34
CA PRO A 211 -6.41 -18.86 -1.21
C PRO A 211 -6.69 -17.48 -0.60
N ALA A 212 -5.93 -16.49 -1.06
CA ALA A 212 -6.08 -15.11 -0.69
C ALA A 212 -5.93 -14.21 -1.91
N VAL A 213 -6.70 -13.13 -1.94
CA VAL A 213 -6.67 -12.11 -3.00
C VAL A 213 -6.38 -10.77 -2.34
N TYR A 214 -5.37 -10.08 -2.82
CA TYR A 214 -5.06 -8.70 -2.44
C TYR A 214 -5.63 -7.75 -3.49
N VAL A 215 -6.40 -6.77 -3.04
CA VAL A 215 -6.88 -5.67 -3.87
C VAL A 215 -6.04 -4.43 -3.58
N ARG A 216 -5.44 -3.84 -4.62
CA ARG A 216 -4.64 -2.61 -4.52
C ARG A 216 -5.56 -1.41 -4.25
N ALA A 217 -5.04 -0.39 -3.55
CA ALA A 217 -5.85 0.75 -3.10
C ALA A 217 -6.42 1.59 -4.26
N ASP A 218 -5.67 1.71 -5.35
CA ASP A 218 -6.11 2.42 -6.56
C ASP A 218 -7.24 1.71 -7.34
N GLN A 219 -7.61 0.49 -6.98
CA GLN A 219 -8.77 -0.21 -7.54
C GLN A 219 -10.09 0.26 -6.91
N ALA A 220 -10.02 0.92 -5.75
CA ALA A 220 -11.16 1.46 -5.03
C ALA A 220 -10.77 2.79 -4.34
N PRO A 221 -10.47 3.84 -5.12
CA PRO A 221 -9.87 5.08 -4.60
C PRO A 221 -10.78 5.83 -3.61
N ASP A 222 -12.10 5.69 -3.71
CA ASP A 222 -13.10 6.29 -2.82
C ASP A 222 -13.47 5.42 -1.61
N SER A 223 -12.95 4.20 -1.55
CA SER A 223 -13.29 3.21 -0.52
C SER A 223 -12.02 2.55 0.01
N PRO A 224 -11.16 3.28 0.74
CA PRO A 224 -9.87 2.80 1.22
C PRO A 224 -9.95 1.58 2.13
N GLU A 225 -11.10 1.29 2.73
CA GLU A 225 -11.38 0.06 3.46
C GLU A 225 -11.46 -1.18 2.55
N LEU A 226 -11.58 -1.03 1.24
CA LEU A 226 -11.63 -2.15 0.29
C LEU A 226 -10.26 -2.70 -0.09
N ALA A 227 -9.18 -1.95 0.10
CA ALA A 227 -7.86 -2.45 -0.22
C ALA A 227 -7.26 -3.35 0.87
N GLY A 228 -6.41 -4.28 0.46
CA GLY A 228 -5.77 -5.26 1.33
C GLY A 228 -6.14 -6.70 1.01
N TRP A 229 -5.75 -7.62 1.91
CA TRP A 229 -5.92 -9.06 1.71
C TRP A 229 -7.29 -9.60 2.15
N PHE A 230 -7.90 -10.39 1.26
CA PHE A 230 -9.13 -11.13 1.46
C PHE A 230 -8.90 -12.63 1.39
N LEU A 231 -9.38 -13.35 2.41
CA LEU A 231 -9.26 -14.80 2.47
C LEU A 231 -10.51 -15.47 1.90
N SER A 232 -10.30 -16.44 1.03
CA SER A 232 -11.37 -17.30 0.54
C SER A 232 -11.64 -18.47 1.50
N ARG A 233 -12.59 -19.33 1.13
CA ARG A 233 -12.89 -20.57 1.87
C ARG A 233 -11.74 -21.58 1.70
N PRO A 234 -11.44 -22.38 2.74
CA PRO A 234 -10.41 -23.42 2.64
C PRO A 234 -10.82 -24.51 1.64
N ILE A 235 -9.86 -24.95 0.84
CA ILE A 235 -9.95 -26.06 -0.11
C ILE A 235 -9.33 -27.28 0.57
N LEU A 236 -10.06 -28.40 0.59
CA LEU A 236 -9.53 -29.66 1.12
C LEU A 236 -8.50 -30.24 0.14
N VAL A 237 -7.30 -30.52 0.65
CA VAL A 237 -6.20 -31.03 -0.16
C VAL A 237 -5.98 -32.52 0.15
N ALA A 238 -6.22 -33.38 -0.85
CA ALA A 238 -6.13 -34.82 -0.67
C ALA A 238 -4.75 -35.30 -0.17
N ARG A 239 -4.70 -36.45 0.51
CA ARG A 239 -3.43 -37.08 0.91
C ARG A 239 -2.56 -37.33 -0.34
N GLY A 240 -1.24 -37.10 -0.20
CA GLY A 240 -0.29 -37.25 -1.31
C GLY A 240 -0.33 -36.12 -2.35
N TRP A 241 -0.92 -34.97 -2.01
CA TRP A 241 -0.95 -33.79 -2.88
C TRP A 241 0.44 -33.29 -3.29
N GLU A 242 1.46 -33.59 -2.50
CA GLU A 242 2.85 -33.21 -2.76
C GLU A 242 3.41 -33.92 -4.01
N SER A 243 2.82 -35.04 -4.44
CA SER A 243 3.16 -35.71 -5.70
C SER A 243 2.75 -34.88 -6.93
N ALA A 244 3.39 -35.08 -8.08
CA ALA A 244 3.04 -34.34 -9.31
C ALA A 244 1.55 -34.49 -9.71
N ARG A 245 0.98 -35.70 -9.62
CA ARG A 245 -0.46 -35.92 -9.85
C ARG A 245 -1.33 -35.22 -8.80
N GLY A 246 -0.90 -35.25 -7.55
CA GLY A 246 -1.57 -34.56 -6.45
C GLY A 246 -1.62 -33.05 -6.67
N ARG A 247 -0.47 -32.44 -7.02
CA ARG A 247 -0.35 -31.01 -7.31
C ARG A 247 -1.22 -30.60 -8.50
N SER A 248 -1.24 -31.40 -9.56
CA SER A 248 -2.11 -31.16 -10.73
C SER A 248 -3.59 -31.16 -10.34
N ARG A 249 -4.03 -32.04 -9.43
CA ARG A 249 -5.41 -32.02 -8.91
C ARG A 249 -5.71 -30.75 -8.09
N VAL A 250 -4.77 -30.32 -7.24
CA VAL A 250 -4.93 -29.07 -6.49
C VAL A 250 -4.97 -27.86 -7.43
N SER A 251 -4.08 -27.82 -8.43
CA SER A 251 -4.09 -26.77 -9.47
C SER A 251 -5.39 -26.75 -10.25
N ALA A 252 -5.89 -27.93 -10.66
CA ALA A 252 -7.17 -28.04 -11.36
C ALA A 252 -8.35 -27.55 -10.51
N GLU A 253 -8.33 -27.84 -9.20
CA GLU A 253 -9.35 -27.37 -8.27
C GLU A 253 -9.26 -25.85 -8.05
N LEU A 254 -8.06 -25.29 -7.88
CA LEU A 254 -7.88 -23.84 -7.85
C LEU A 254 -8.39 -23.21 -9.16
N THR A 255 -8.01 -23.80 -10.28
CA THR A 255 -8.35 -23.32 -11.62
C THR A 255 -9.85 -23.37 -11.90
N ARG A 256 -10.56 -24.38 -11.39
CA ARG A 256 -12.03 -24.47 -11.46
C ARG A 256 -12.71 -23.27 -10.79
N ARG A 257 -12.11 -22.74 -9.73
CA ARG A 257 -12.65 -21.64 -8.92
C ARG A 257 -12.25 -20.24 -9.43
N ILE A 258 -11.48 -20.14 -10.51
CA ILE A 258 -11.00 -18.86 -11.07
C ILE A 258 -12.13 -18.05 -11.73
N GLY A 259 -13.20 -18.69 -12.23
CA GLY A 259 -14.23 -18.00 -13.03
C GLY A 259 -14.81 -16.75 -12.33
N THR A 260 -15.10 -16.86 -11.04
CA THR A 260 -15.59 -15.73 -10.24
C THR A 260 -14.54 -14.66 -9.98
N LEU A 261 -13.25 -15.04 -9.88
CA LEU A 261 -12.16 -14.07 -9.78
C LEU A 261 -12.05 -13.25 -11.06
N ALA A 262 -12.15 -13.87 -12.23
CA ALA A 262 -12.08 -13.19 -13.53
C ALA A 262 -13.20 -12.15 -13.70
N GLU A 263 -14.44 -12.53 -13.40
CA GLU A 263 -15.60 -11.62 -13.43
C GLU A 263 -15.50 -10.53 -12.34
N PHE A 264 -14.94 -10.86 -11.18
CA PHE A 264 -14.67 -9.88 -10.12
C PHE A 264 -13.63 -8.84 -10.56
N VAL A 265 -12.52 -9.25 -11.19
CA VAL A 265 -11.52 -8.32 -11.75
C VAL A 265 -12.16 -7.42 -12.80
N ASP A 266 -13.00 -7.99 -13.66
CA ASP A 266 -13.71 -7.25 -14.70
C ASP A 266 -14.66 -6.20 -14.10
N ALA A 267 -15.35 -6.53 -13.00
CA ALA A 267 -16.17 -5.58 -12.27
C ALA A 267 -15.34 -4.45 -11.65
N LEU A 268 -14.19 -4.75 -11.02
CA LEU A 268 -13.30 -3.72 -10.46
C LEU A 268 -12.79 -2.76 -11.54
N ASP A 269 -12.36 -3.30 -12.68
CA ASP A 269 -11.88 -2.47 -13.78
C ASP A 269 -13.02 -1.64 -14.40
N THR A 270 -14.19 -2.24 -14.59
CA THR A 270 -15.40 -1.54 -15.05
C THR A 270 -15.78 -0.39 -14.12
N TRP A 271 -15.70 -0.63 -12.81
CA TRP A 271 -15.97 0.39 -11.80
C TRP A 271 -14.94 1.52 -11.88
N ARG A 272 -13.65 1.17 -11.84
CA ARG A 272 -12.51 2.09 -11.94
C ARG A 272 -12.54 2.94 -13.22
N ASN A 273 -13.11 2.42 -14.30
CA ASN A 273 -13.26 3.13 -15.57
C ASN A 273 -14.52 4.01 -15.63
N GLY A 274 -15.16 4.28 -14.48
CA GLY A 274 -16.26 5.23 -14.37
C GLY A 274 -17.62 4.65 -14.76
N SER A 275 -17.78 3.32 -14.72
CA SER A 275 -19.05 2.64 -15.00
C SER A 275 -19.58 1.87 -13.78
N PRO A 276 -19.83 2.53 -12.63
CA PRO A 276 -20.25 1.86 -11.39
C PRO A 276 -21.54 1.04 -11.54
N LYS A 277 -22.50 1.50 -12.36
CA LYS A 277 -23.74 0.77 -12.65
C LYS A 277 -23.49 -0.59 -13.32
N GLU A 278 -22.55 -0.62 -14.26
CA GLU A 278 -22.23 -1.85 -14.99
C GLU A 278 -21.41 -2.80 -14.10
N ALA A 279 -20.49 -2.25 -13.30
CA ALA A 279 -19.78 -3.03 -12.29
C ALA A 279 -20.73 -3.66 -11.27
N ALA A 280 -21.71 -2.89 -10.77
CA ALA A 280 -22.75 -3.40 -9.89
C ALA A 280 -23.54 -4.54 -10.55
N ARG A 281 -23.90 -4.42 -11.83
CA ARG A 281 -24.58 -5.48 -12.59
C ARG A 281 -23.74 -6.77 -12.69
N ILE A 282 -22.44 -6.66 -12.91
CA ILE A 282 -21.53 -7.82 -12.96
C ILE A 282 -21.46 -8.49 -11.58
N LEU A 283 -21.32 -7.70 -10.51
CA LEU A 283 -21.23 -8.19 -9.14
C LEU A 283 -22.56 -8.83 -8.67
N ASP A 284 -23.70 -8.26 -9.03
CA ASP A 284 -25.03 -8.84 -8.76
C ASP A 284 -25.18 -10.21 -9.44
N GLY A 285 -24.72 -10.34 -10.69
CA GLY A 285 -24.68 -11.61 -11.41
C GLY A 285 -23.81 -12.68 -10.73
N LEU A 286 -22.78 -12.27 -9.96
CA LEU A 286 -21.96 -13.16 -9.15
C LEU A 286 -22.62 -13.57 -7.83
N LEU A 287 -23.55 -12.75 -7.31
CA LEU A 287 -24.35 -13.00 -6.11
C LEU A 287 -25.61 -13.85 -6.37
N GLY A 288 -25.89 -14.21 -7.63
CA GLY A 288 -27.07 -14.99 -7.99
C GLY A 288 -27.17 -16.34 -7.25
N PRO A 289 -28.38 -16.80 -6.88
CA PRO A 289 -28.61 -17.96 -6.01
C PRO A 289 -28.06 -19.29 -6.58
N GLU A 290 -28.01 -19.44 -7.90
CA GLU A 290 -27.42 -20.61 -8.57
C GLU A 290 -25.91 -20.71 -8.34
N ARG A 291 -25.22 -19.57 -8.15
CA ARG A 291 -23.78 -19.48 -7.89
C ARG A 291 -23.46 -19.49 -6.40
N GLU A 292 -24.30 -18.88 -5.56
CA GLU A 292 -24.17 -18.95 -4.10
C GLU A 292 -24.26 -20.40 -3.57
N ALA A 293 -25.14 -21.22 -4.16
CA ALA A 293 -25.27 -22.64 -3.83
C ALA A 293 -24.01 -23.48 -4.14
N GLY A 294 -23.15 -22.99 -5.05
CA GLY A 294 -21.92 -23.67 -5.47
C GLY A 294 -20.78 -23.61 -4.46
N GLY A 295 -20.81 -22.69 -3.49
CA GLY A 295 -19.89 -22.59 -2.33
C GLY A 295 -18.37 -22.51 -2.59
N ASP A 296 -17.94 -22.67 -3.85
CA ASP A 296 -16.59 -22.99 -4.29
C ASP A 296 -15.98 -21.85 -5.12
N SER A 297 -15.88 -20.65 -4.55
CA SER A 297 -15.36 -19.47 -5.24
C SER A 297 -14.07 -18.95 -4.60
N PHE A 298 -13.16 -18.38 -5.40
CA PHE A 298 -12.03 -17.58 -4.90
C PHE A 298 -12.50 -16.30 -4.20
N VAL A 299 -13.62 -15.74 -4.65
CA VAL A 299 -14.21 -14.50 -4.15
C VAL A 299 -15.48 -14.88 -3.37
N PRO A 300 -15.45 -14.88 -2.02
CA PRO A 300 -16.61 -15.30 -1.23
C PRO A 300 -17.79 -14.33 -1.37
N PRO A 301 -19.04 -14.78 -1.15
CA PRO A 301 -20.23 -13.93 -1.26
C PRO A 301 -20.17 -12.65 -0.43
N ASP A 302 -19.66 -12.71 0.80
CA ASP A 302 -19.50 -11.52 1.64
C ASP A 302 -18.56 -10.47 1.03
N LEU A 303 -17.52 -10.91 0.32
CA LEU A 303 -16.63 -10.02 -0.40
C LEU A 303 -17.35 -9.39 -1.60
N LEU A 304 -18.12 -10.20 -2.35
CA LEU A 304 -18.94 -9.70 -3.45
C LEU A 304 -19.96 -8.67 -2.97
N ARG A 305 -20.67 -8.92 -1.86
CA ARG A 305 -21.62 -7.99 -1.24
C ARG A 305 -20.94 -6.69 -0.83
N LEU A 306 -19.75 -6.76 -0.24
CA LEU A 306 -18.99 -5.57 0.13
C LEU A 306 -18.70 -4.69 -1.09
N PHE A 307 -18.14 -5.27 -2.17
CA PHE A 307 -17.82 -4.50 -3.37
C PHE A 307 -19.07 -4.06 -4.15
N HIS A 308 -20.11 -4.88 -4.17
CA HIS A 308 -21.38 -4.54 -4.80
C HIS A 308 -22.04 -3.33 -4.14
N GLY A 309 -22.07 -3.30 -2.80
CA GLY A 309 -22.56 -2.14 -2.05
C GLY A 309 -21.83 -0.85 -2.43
N HIS A 310 -20.51 -0.89 -2.52
CA HIS A 310 -19.71 0.29 -2.91
C HIS A 310 -19.95 0.73 -4.35
N ALA A 311 -20.04 -0.21 -5.30
CA ALA A 311 -20.37 0.12 -6.69
C ALA A 311 -21.76 0.78 -6.80
N ILE A 312 -22.72 0.33 -6.00
CA ILE A 312 -24.06 0.94 -5.91
C ILE A 312 -24.01 2.35 -5.28
N GLU A 313 -23.18 2.56 -4.24
CA GLU A 313 -23.01 3.88 -3.62
C GLU A 313 -22.38 4.89 -4.58
N ASP A 314 -21.40 4.45 -5.36
CA ASP A 314 -20.79 5.29 -6.38
C ASP A 314 -21.81 5.62 -7.50
N GLN A 315 -22.59 4.64 -7.95
CA GLN A 315 -23.71 4.89 -8.86
C GLN A 315 -24.70 5.92 -8.29
N ALA A 316 -25.00 5.86 -6.99
CA ALA A 316 -25.92 6.79 -6.34
C ALA A 316 -25.45 8.26 -6.38
N SER A 317 -24.14 8.50 -6.53
CA SER A 317 -23.56 9.84 -6.62
C SER A 317 -23.95 10.58 -7.93
N GLY A 318 -24.32 9.83 -8.97
CA GLY A 318 -24.77 10.38 -10.26
C GLY A 318 -26.29 10.52 -10.40
N GLU A 319 -27.07 10.15 -9.39
CA GLU A 319 -28.53 10.05 -9.44
C GLU A 319 -29.21 11.16 -8.61
N GLY A 320 -30.39 11.60 -9.03
CA GLY A 320 -31.21 12.51 -8.24
C GLY A 320 -32.04 11.79 -7.16
N ASP A 321 -32.56 12.55 -6.18
CA ASP A 321 -33.58 12.04 -5.25
C ASP A 321 -34.90 11.83 -6.03
N PRO A 322 -35.54 10.64 -6.05
CA PRO A 322 -35.47 9.52 -5.11
C PRO A 322 -34.59 8.32 -5.53
N GLY A 323 -34.05 8.32 -6.74
CA GLY A 323 -33.23 7.21 -7.27
C GLY A 323 -31.98 6.95 -6.43
N ARG A 324 -31.32 8.03 -6.01
CA ARG A 324 -30.20 8.01 -5.07
C ARG A 324 -30.52 7.26 -3.78
N GLN A 325 -31.61 7.64 -3.10
CA GLN A 325 -31.97 7.02 -1.82
C GLN A 325 -32.25 5.53 -1.98
N LYS A 326 -32.90 5.12 -3.08
CA LYS A 326 -33.14 3.72 -3.39
C LYS A 326 -31.83 2.92 -3.52
N LEU A 327 -30.83 3.49 -4.20
CA LEU A 327 -29.51 2.86 -4.35
C LEU A 327 -28.78 2.77 -3.01
N LEU A 328 -28.78 3.85 -2.22
CA LEU A 328 -28.14 3.84 -0.90
C LEU A 328 -28.78 2.81 0.05
N GLU A 329 -30.10 2.61 0.00
CA GLU A 329 -30.76 1.52 0.76
C GLU A 329 -30.38 0.12 0.24
N ALA A 330 -30.19 -0.04 -1.08
CA ALA A 330 -29.73 -1.32 -1.64
C ALA A 330 -28.31 -1.65 -1.18
N ALA A 331 -27.38 -0.68 -1.25
CA ALA A 331 -26.03 -0.85 -0.72
C ALA A 331 -26.02 -1.17 0.78
N ARG A 332 -26.87 -0.49 1.55
CA ARG A 332 -27.05 -0.79 2.98
C ARG A 332 -27.50 -2.23 3.21
N ALA A 333 -28.41 -2.75 2.39
CA ALA A 333 -28.87 -4.13 2.50
C ALA A 333 -27.73 -5.13 2.26
N ASP A 334 -26.83 -4.87 1.31
CA ASP A 334 -25.67 -5.72 1.07
C ASP A 334 -24.70 -5.74 2.25
N TYR A 335 -24.40 -4.58 2.83
CA TYR A 335 -23.52 -4.51 3.98
C TYR A 335 -24.11 -5.22 5.21
N LEU A 336 -25.43 -5.11 5.42
CA LEU A 336 -26.13 -5.81 6.51
C LEU A 336 -26.24 -7.32 6.29
N ALA A 337 -26.18 -7.78 5.04
CA ALA A 337 -26.21 -9.21 4.71
C ALA A 337 -24.87 -9.92 4.95
N ILE A 338 -23.78 -9.18 5.19
CA ILE A 338 -22.47 -9.75 5.51
C ILE A 338 -22.49 -10.35 6.91
N GLY A 339 -22.17 -11.65 7.00
CA GLY A 339 -22.28 -12.41 8.24
C GLY A 339 -21.36 -11.96 9.36
N GLU A 340 -21.78 -12.20 10.61
CA GLU A 340 -21.04 -11.80 11.81
C GLU A 340 -19.64 -12.41 11.95
N ALA A 341 -19.44 -13.61 11.38
CA ALA A 341 -18.16 -14.32 11.38
C ALA A 341 -17.29 -13.97 10.15
N SER A 342 -17.75 -13.06 9.28
CA SER A 342 -17.07 -12.75 8.04
C SER A 342 -15.77 -11.97 8.29
N PRO A 343 -14.64 -12.34 7.64
CA PRO A 343 -13.39 -11.59 7.74
C PRO A 343 -13.49 -10.14 7.24
N VAL A 344 -14.53 -9.81 6.46
CA VAL A 344 -14.76 -8.46 5.92
C VAL A 344 -15.79 -7.65 6.71
N ARG A 345 -16.32 -8.20 7.81
CA ARG A 345 -17.38 -7.56 8.62
C ARG A 345 -17.01 -6.15 9.06
N TRP A 346 -15.82 -5.95 9.61
CA TRP A 346 -15.43 -4.64 10.12
C TRP A 346 -15.37 -3.59 8.98
N ARG A 347 -15.00 -3.99 7.76
CA ARG A 347 -15.02 -3.12 6.57
C ARG A 347 -16.45 -2.72 6.25
N ALA A 348 -17.35 -3.70 6.18
CA ALA A 348 -18.77 -3.45 5.95
C ALA A 348 -19.39 -2.57 7.04
N ALA A 349 -18.97 -2.72 8.30
CA ALA A 349 -19.45 -1.91 9.41
C ALA A 349 -19.02 -0.44 9.31
N ILE A 350 -17.80 -0.17 8.83
CA ILE A 350 -17.33 1.18 8.52
C ILE A 350 -18.08 1.74 7.30
N SER A 351 -18.23 0.96 6.22
CA SER A 351 -18.96 1.38 5.02
C SER A 351 -20.44 1.66 5.30
N LEU A 352 -21.07 0.94 6.25
CA LEU A 352 -22.42 1.27 6.73
C LEU A 352 -22.52 2.68 7.34
N GLN A 353 -21.44 3.17 7.96
CA GLN A 353 -21.40 4.52 8.50
C GLN A 353 -21.25 5.57 7.41
N ASP A 354 -20.44 5.31 6.37
CA ASP A 354 -20.37 6.19 5.20
C ASP A 354 -21.71 6.21 4.43
N ASN A 355 -22.34 5.05 4.25
CA ASN A 355 -23.69 4.94 3.69
C ASN A 355 -24.70 5.81 4.45
N ALA A 356 -24.71 5.68 5.78
CA ALA A 356 -25.60 6.44 6.65
C ALA A 356 -25.28 7.95 6.59
N TYR A 357 -24.01 8.33 6.51
CA TYR A 357 -23.59 9.70 6.27
C TYR A 357 -24.17 10.24 4.96
N ARG A 358 -24.00 9.52 3.84
CA ARG A 358 -24.54 9.90 2.53
C ARG A 358 -26.05 10.05 2.57
N ARG A 359 -26.78 9.12 3.18
CA ARG A 359 -28.26 9.18 3.36
C ARG A 359 -28.69 10.37 4.23
N ALA A 360 -27.86 10.78 5.18
CA ALA A 360 -28.13 11.93 6.03
C ALA A 360 -27.92 13.29 5.32
N LEU A 361 -27.22 13.32 4.19
CA LEU A 361 -27.13 14.48 3.32
C LEU A 361 -28.45 14.60 2.53
N GLY A 362 -29.17 15.71 2.73
CA GLY A 362 -30.41 15.99 2.01
C GLY A 362 -30.21 16.17 0.50
N PRO A 363 -31.26 16.64 -0.21
CA PRO A 363 -31.32 16.59 -1.68
C PRO A 363 -30.25 17.41 -2.41
N VAL A 364 -29.65 18.37 -1.73
CA VAL A 364 -28.65 19.29 -2.30
C VAL A 364 -27.22 18.79 -2.02
N HIS A 365 -27.08 17.61 -1.41
CA HIS A 365 -25.82 16.87 -1.18
C HIS A 365 -24.71 17.73 -0.56
N ASN A 366 -25.09 18.59 0.37
CA ASN A 366 -24.16 19.49 1.05
C ASN A 366 -24.47 19.59 2.53
N CYS A 367 -23.48 20.09 3.27
CA CYS A 367 -23.51 20.23 4.71
C CYS A 367 -24.02 21.59 5.17
N ARG A 368 -24.97 22.20 4.44
CA ARG A 368 -25.52 23.50 4.84
C ARG A 368 -26.45 23.33 6.06
N PRO A 369 -26.60 24.38 6.89
CA PRO A 369 -27.58 24.36 7.96
C PRO A 369 -29.00 24.05 7.43
N GLY A 370 -29.70 23.13 8.08
CA GLY A 370 -31.07 22.73 7.72
C GLY A 370 -31.18 21.77 6.54
N THR A 371 -30.08 21.35 5.90
CA THR A 371 -30.11 20.40 4.77
C THR A 371 -29.67 18.99 5.14
N VAL A 372 -29.39 18.72 6.41
CA VAL A 372 -28.85 17.45 6.90
C VAL A 372 -29.70 16.85 8.02
N GLN A 373 -29.67 15.51 8.13
CA GLN A 373 -30.33 14.78 9.21
C GLN A 373 -29.43 14.74 10.46
N ALA A 374 -29.65 15.67 11.39
CA ALA A 374 -28.75 15.91 12.53
C ALA A 374 -28.57 14.70 13.46
N GLN A 375 -29.63 13.91 13.69
CA GLN A 375 -29.59 12.73 14.56
C GLN A 375 -28.74 11.61 13.94
N ASP A 376 -28.93 11.35 12.64
CA ASP A 376 -28.17 10.35 11.89
C ASP A 376 -26.68 10.70 11.88
N LEU A 377 -26.32 11.96 11.57
CA LEU A 377 -24.93 12.40 11.61
C LEU A 377 -24.30 12.28 13.01
N ALA A 378 -25.07 12.51 14.07
CA ALA A 378 -24.59 12.32 15.44
C ALA A 378 -24.37 10.85 15.78
N GLN A 379 -25.23 9.94 15.28
CA GLN A 379 -25.03 8.51 15.43
C GLN A 379 -23.78 8.03 14.68
N VAL A 380 -23.66 8.40 13.40
CA VAL A 380 -22.51 8.06 12.56
C VAL A 380 -21.19 8.51 13.20
N SER A 381 -21.12 9.75 13.72
CA SER A 381 -19.94 10.24 14.44
C SER A 381 -19.62 9.43 15.70
N ARG A 382 -20.62 8.91 16.42
CA ARG A 382 -20.37 8.04 17.60
C ARG A 382 -19.82 6.68 17.18
N GLU A 383 -20.43 6.04 16.19
CA GLU A 383 -20.01 4.72 15.71
C GLU A 383 -18.59 4.77 15.12
N LEU A 384 -18.29 5.76 14.28
CA LEU A 384 -16.96 5.92 13.70
C LEU A 384 -15.89 6.21 14.76
N ARG A 385 -16.24 6.95 15.82
CA ARG A 385 -15.34 7.16 16.96
C ARG A 385 -15.07 5.85 17.70
N ALA A 386 -16.10 5.01 17.91
CA ALA A 386 -15.91 3.68 18.51
C ALA A 386 -14.97 2.81 17.66
N PHE A 387 -15.13 2.80 16.34
CA PHE A 387 -14.23 2.06 15.43
C PHE A 387 -12.80 2.62 15.39
N ALA A 388 -12.63 3.94 15.50
CA ALA A 388 -11.31 4.56 15.56
C ALA A 388 -10.54 4.18 16.84
N ASP A 389 -11.25 3.94 17.94
CA ASP A 389 -10.69 3.58 19.24
C ASP A 389 -10.58 2.05 19.48
N ASP A 390 -11.21 1.24 18.62
CA ASP A 390 -11.30 -0.23 18.76
C ASP A 390 -9.97 -0.94 18.42
N GLN A 391 -9.35 -1.57 19.43
CA GLN A 391 -8.08 -2.27 19.29
C GLN A 391 -8.19 -3.60 18.54
N ASP A 392 -9.40 -4.18 18.44
CA ASP A 392 -9.64 -5.40 17.67
C ASP A 392 -9.65 -5.14 16.16
N ILE A 393 -9.83 -3.88 15.76
CA ILE A 393 -9.67 -3.42 14.38
C ILE A 393 -8.19 -3.10 14.13
N ASN A 394 -7.68 -3.55 12.99
CA ASN A 394 -6.30 -3.25 12.59
C ASN A 394 -6.06 -1.73 12.40
N GLU A 395 -4.80 -1.32 12.42
CA GLU A 395 -4.40 0.09 12.31
C GLU A 395 -5.01 0.79 11.09
N ARG A 396 -5.03 0.14 9.93
CA ARG A 396 -5.65 0.70 8.71
C ARG A 396 -7.14 0.98 8.90
N GLY A 397 -7.89 0.03 9.45
CA GLY A 397 -9.32 0.21 9.70
C GLY A 397 -9.60 1.34 10.68
N ARG A 398 -8.80 1.47 11.74
CA ARG A 398 -8.89 2.60 12.68
C ARG A 398 -8.59 3.95 12.02
N LEU A 399 -7.58 4.00 11.16
CA LEU A 399 -7.25 5.21 10.39
C LEU A 399 -8.36 5.57 9.41
N THR A 400 -8.93 4.60 8.69
CA THR A 400 -10.09 4.84 7.81
C THR A 400 -11.28 5.39 8.61
N ALA A 401 -11.62 4.77 9.76
CA ALA A 401 -12.67 5.27 10.64
C ALA A 401 -12.39 6.70 11.14
N THR A 402 -11.13 7.01 11.44
CA THR A 402 -10.70 8.37 11.84
C THR A 402 -10.90 9.40 10.72
N VAL A 403 -10.62 9.04 9.47
CA VAL A 403 -10.82 9.93 8.32
C VAL A 403 -12.31 10.15 8.04
N TYR A 404 -13.13 9.09 8.05
CA TYR A 404 -14.58 9.22 7.90
C TYR A 404 -15.21 9.99 9.07
N LEU A 405 -14.70 9.82 10.30
CA LEU A 405 -15.12 10.65 11.44
C LEU A 405 -14.84 12.14 11.17
N ALA A 406 -13.67 12.47 10.62
CA ALA A 406 -13.33 13.84 10.26
C ALA A 406 -14.25 14.41 9.17
N GLN A 407 -14.65 13.60 8.18
CA GLN A 407 -15.61 14.01 7.15
C GLN A 407 -16.99 14.32 7.75
N VAL A 408 -17.50 13.43 8.59
CA VAL A 408 -18.81 13.57 9.23
C VAL A 408 -18.82 14.75 10.18
N ASP A 409 -17.79 14.90 11.02
CA ASP A 409 -17.70 16.02 11.95
C ASP A 409 -17.44 17.35 11.23
N HIS A 410 -16.68 17.37 10.12
CA HIS A 410 -16.62 18.55 9.25
C HIS A 410 -18.00 18.96 8.75
N CYS A 411 -18.82 17.99 8.33
CA CYS A 411 -20.18 18.24 7.89
C CYS A 411 -21.06 18.80 9.03
N ARG A 412 -20.99 18.20 10.21
CA ARG A 412 -21.75 18.64 11.40
C ARG A 412 -21.36 20.04 11.84
N ILE A 413 -20.07 20.40 11.75
CA ILE A 413 -19.58 21.75 12.04
C ILE A 413 -20.10 22.75 11.00
N THR A 414 -19.99 22.41 9.71
CA THR A 414 -20.46 23.27 8.61
C THR A 414 -21.97 23.50 8.67
N ALA A 415 -22.73 22.50 9.11
CA ALA A 415 -24.17 22.60 9.32
C ALA A 415 -24.56 23.33 10.62
N GLY A 416 -23.59 23.77 11.44
CA GLY A 416 -23.84 24.47 12.70
C GLY A 416 -24.38 23.58 13.83
N LEU A 417 -24.26 22.26 13.70
CA LEU A 417 -24.79 21.29 14.68
C LEU A 417 -23.88 21.11 15.90
N VAL A 418 -22.57 21.29 15.70
CA VAL A 418 -21.55 21.19 16.75
C VAL A 418 -20.49 22.26 16.58
N LYS A 419 -19.81 22.59 17.68
CA LYS A 419 -18.61 23.43 17.63
C LYS A 419 -17.43 22.64 17.09
N ASP A 420 -16.49 23.35 16.50
CA ASP A 420 -15.21 22.76 16.14
C ASP A 420 -14.39 22.40 17.37
N ASP A 421 -14.03 21.13 17.49
CA ASP A 421 -13.21 20.56 18.55
C ASP A 421 -11.82 20.11 18.05
N GLY A 422 -11.45 20.49 16.82
CA GLY A 422 -10.19 20.10 16.20
C GLY A 422 -10.15 18.66 15.68
N THR A 423 -11.28 17.95 15.56
CA THR A 423 -11.32 16.57 15.04
C THR A 423 -10.64 16.40 13.68
N VAL A 424 -10.85 17.32 12.74
CA VAL A 424 -10.21 17.27 11.40
C VAL A 424 -8.68 17.36 11.51
N GLU A 425 -8.15 18.26 12.34
CA GLU A 425 -6.71 18.43 12.49
C GLU A 425 -6.06 17.25 13.21
N ARG A 426 -6.74 16.68 14.20
CA ARG A 426 -6.30 15.43 14.86
C ARG A 426 -6.27 14.28 13.88
N ALA A 427 -7.25 14.16 12.99
CA ALA A 427 -7.26 13.13 11.95
C ALA A 427 -6.07 13.30 10.99
N VAL A 428 -5.79 14.52 10.52
CA VAL A 428 -4.59 14.78 9.70
C VAL A 428 -3.32 14.37 10.45
N ALA A 429 -3.17 14.77 11.70
CA ALA A 429 -2.00 14.44 12.51
C ALA A 429 -1.83 12.92 12.70
N ALA A 430 -2.93 12.20 12.95
CA ALA A 430 -2.92 10.74 13.10
C ALA A 430 -2.49 10.03 11.81
N VAL A 431 -3.04 10.43 10.66
CA VAL A 431 -2.69 9.83 9.36
C VAL A 431 -1.23 10.15 8.99
N ARG A 432 -0.76 11.39 9.21
CA ARG A 432 0.66 11.75 8.99
C ARG A 432 1.60 10.97 9.90
N ALA A 433 1.22 10.73 11.15
CA ALA A 433 2.03 9.92 12.07
C ALA A 433 2.18 8.48 11.56
N ALA A 434 1.15 7.95 10.89
CA ALA A 434 1.11 6.60 10.31
C ALA A 434 1.71 6.50 8.89
N HIS A 435 2.52 7.47 8.43
CA HIS A 435 3.05 7.55 7.05
C HIS A 435 3.69 6.26 6.49
N ASP A 436 4.23 5.40 7.36
CA ASP A 436 4.87 4.13 7.00
C ASP A 436 3.89 2.96 6.78
N ALA A 437 2.60 3.12 7.12
CA ALA A 437 1.58 2.11 6.95
C ALA A 437 1.05 2.07 5.50
N ALA A 438 0.69 0.88 5.02
CA ALA A 438 0.19 0.69 3.66
C ALA A 438 -1.18 1.36 3.46
N GLY A 439 -1.37 2.06 2.33
CA GLY A 439 -2.61 2.78 2.01
C GLY A 439 -2.77 4.13 2.74
N THR A 440 -1.77 4.57 3.50
CA THR A 440 -1.83 5.86 4.21
C THR A 440 -1.77 7.06 3.27
N ALA A 441 -1.13 6.93 2.10
CA ALA A 441 -1.09 7.99 1.10
C ALA A 441 -2.51 8.39 0.65
N ASP A 442 -3.38 7.42 0.38
CA ASP A 442 -4.76 7.67 -0.04
C ASP A 442 -5.59 8.28 1.10
N LEU A 443 -5.41 7.79 2.32
CA LEU A 443 -6.04 8.37 3.52
C LEU A 443 -5.54 9.79 3.78
N LEU A 444 -4.26 10.07 3.50
CA LEU A 444 -3.67 11.39 3.65
C LEU A 444 -4.22 12.35 2.60
N ALA A 445 -4.30 11.90 1.35
CA ALA A 445 -4.95 12.64 0.27
C ALA A 445 -6.38 13.05 0.66
N LEU A 446 -7.19 12.09 1.13
CA LEU A 446 -8.56 12.33 1.54
C LEU A 446 -8.65 13.29 2.74
N VAL A 447 -7.92 13.07 3.82
CA VAL A 447 -8.01 13.90 5.03
C VAL A 447 -7.50 15.32 4.81
N GLU A 448 -6.47 15.51 3.97
CA GLU A 448 -5.99 16.84 3.59
C GLU A 448 -7.01 17.58 2.70
N SER A 449 -7.76 16.88 1.85
CA SER A 449 -8.84 17.50 1.06
C SER A 449 -10.00 17.99 1.95
N ILE A 450 -10.31 17.26 3.04
CA ILE A 450 -11.29 17.67 4.05
C ILE A 450 -10.78 18.89 4.82
N ALA A 451 -9.50 18.88 5.22
CA ALA A 451 -8.86 20.01 5.87
C ALA A 451 -8.82 21.26 4.97
N ALA A 452 -8.58 21.09 3.67
CA ALA A 452 -8.61 22.16 2.68
C ALA A 452 -10.01 22.79 2.57
N SER A 453 -11.04 21.96 2.40
CA SER A 453 -12.44 22.41 2.33
C SER A 453 -12.86 23.16 3.59
N ARG A 454 -12.43 22.69 4.77
CA ARG A 454 -12.65 23.36 6.06
C ARG A 454 -11.94 24.71 6.15
N ALA A 455 -10.70 24.81 5.69
CA ALA A 455 -9.96 26.08 5.66
C ALA A 455 -10.67 27.10 4.75
N ALA A 456 -11.11 26.66 3.56
CA ALA A 456 -11.89 27.48 2.64
C ALA A 456 -13.20 27.96 3.28
N ALA A 457 -13.93 27.08 3.97
CA ALA A 457 -15.17 27.44 4.67
C ALA A 457 -14.99 28.48 5.79
N ARG A 458 -13.79 28.61 6.36
CA ARG A 458 -13.45 29.66 7.32
C ARG A 458 -12.95 30.96 6.68
N GLY A 459 -12.82 31.00 5.36
CA GLY A 459 -12.22 32.12 4.64
C GLY A 459 -10.69 32.13 4.66
N ASP A 460 -10.03 31.06 5.10
CA ASP A 460 -8.57 30.93 5.05
C ASP A 460 -8.14 30.31 3.71
N ALA A 461 -8.14 31.13 2.66
CA ALA A 461 -7.79 30.70 1.32
C ALA A 461 -6.32 30.27 1.18
N ALA A 462 -5.41 30.78 2.04
CA ALA A 462 -4.01 30.36 2.02
C ALA A 462 -3.86 28.93 2.54
N ALA A 463 -4.44 28.63 3.70
CA ALA A 463 -4.43 27.28 4.23
C ALA A 463 -5.20 26.30 3.32
N ALA A 464 -6.31 26.71 2.71
CA ALA A 464 -7.05 25.87 1.76
C ALA A 464 -6.18 25.43 0.57
N VAL A 465 -5.47 26.39 -0.05
CA VAL A 465 -4.54 26.16 -1.15
C VAL A 465 -3.37 25.25 -0.72
N ASP A 466 -2.77 25.49 0.45
CA ASP A 466 -1.66 24.68 0.92
C ASP A 466 -2.11 23.23 1.19
N ARG A 467 -3.28 23.04 1.80
CA ARG A 467 -3.83 21.72 2.12
C ARG A 467 -4.24 20.93 0.89
N ILE A 468 -4.90 21.55 -0.10
CA ILE A 468 -5.26 20.82 -1.32
C ILE A 468 -4.04 20.45 -2.16
N ARG A 469 -2.96 21.25 -2.12
CA ARG A 469 -1.67 20.85 -2.71
C ARG A 469 -1.09 19.62 -2.03
N GLN A 470 -1.18 19.52 -0.70
CA GLN A 470 -0.78 18.31 0.02
C GLN A 470 -1.66 17.11 -0.38
N ALA A 471 -2.98 17.31 -0.48
CA ALA A 471 -3.88 16.27 -0.94
C ALA A 471 -3.50 15.74 -2.33
N ILE A 472 -3.31 16.65 -3.30
CA ILE A 472 -2.92 16.34 -4.68
C ILE A 472 -1.57 15.62 -4.75
N ALA A 473 -0.61 15.97 -3.88
CA ALA A 473 0.71 15.35 -3.85
C ALA A 473 0.66 13.85 -3.48
N HIS A 474 -0.36 13.44 -2.74
CA HIS A 474 -0.56 12.07 -2.30
C HIS A 474 -1.62 11.30 -3.09
N GLU A 475 -2.39 11.97 -3.95
CA GLU A 475 -3.41 11.34 -4.78
C GLU A 475 -2.81 10.70 -6.03
N GLN A 476 -3.28 9.48 -6.31
CA GLN A 476 -2.85 8.68 -7.45
C GLN A 476 -3.92 8.61 -8.54
N ASP A 477 -5.20 8.78 -8.20
CA ASP A 477 -6.28 8.77 -9.18
C ASP A 477 -6.27 10.05 -10.03
N PRO A 478 -6.03 9.95 -11.36
CA PRO A 478 -6.02 11.12 -12.23
C PRO A 478 -7.40 11.82 -12.30
N VAL A 479 -8.51 11.10 -12.12
CA VAL A 479 -9.85 11.73 -12.12
C VAL A 479 -10.00 12.62 -10.90
N ARG A 480 -9.70 12.12 -9.70
CA ARG A 480 -9.77 12.92 -8.47
C ARG A 480 -8.75 14.06 -8.45
N ARG A 481 -7.52 13.83 -8.92
CA ARG A 481 -6.52 14.91 -9.08
C ARG A 481 -7.04 16.04 -9.95
N ALA A 482 -7.70 15.73 -11.07
CA ALA A 482 -8.26 16.76 -11.93
C ALA A 482 -9.29 17.63 -11.21
N ILE A 483 -10.18 17.00 -10.43
CA ILE A 483 -11.19 17.71 -9.63
C ILE A 483 -10.48 18.64 -8.61
N TRP A 484 -9.48 18.13 -7.90
CA TRP A 484 -8.76 18.90 -6.90
C TRP A 484 -7.88 20.00 -7.48
N TYR A 485 -7.25 19.79 -8.64
CA TYR A 485 -6.58 20.86 -9.38
C TYR A 485 -7.58 21.94 -9.84
N GLY A 486 -8.82 21.58 -10.19
CA GLY A 486 -9.89 22.54 -10.44
C GLY A 486 -10.26 23.37 -9.22
N LEU A 487 -10.42 22.73 -8.05
CA LEU A 487 -10.66 23.45 -6.80
C LEU A 487 -9.48 24.38 -6.44
N LEU A 488 -8.25 23.88 -6.59
CA LEU A 488 -7.04 24.67 -6.40
C LEU A 488 -7.01 25.89 -7.34
N ALA A 489 -7.34 25.70 -8.61
CA ALA A 489 -7.42 26.80 -9.57
C ALA A 489 -8.43 27.85 -9.13
N SER A 490 -9.65 27.43 -8.77
CA SER A 490 -10.72 28.32 -8.32
C SER A 490 -10.27 29.19 -7.14
N TRP A 491 -9.71 28.58 -6.09
CA TRP A 491 -9.26 29.32 -4.91
C TRP A 491 -8.05 30.22 -5.16
N ILE A 492 -7.16 29.86 -6.10
CA ILE A 492 -6.05 30.72 -6.51
C ILE A 492 -6.57 31.93 -7.32
N LEU A 493 -7.54 31.69 -8.21
CA LEU A 493 -8.16 32.73 -9.03
C LEU A 493 -8.94 33.75 -8.17
N ASP A 494 -9.63 33.29 -7.12
CA ASP A 494 -10.30 34.17 -6.14
C ASP A 494 -9.32 35.15 -5.45
N ARG A 495 -8.06 34.75 -5.36
CA ARG A 495 -6.95 35.58 -4.82
C ARG A 495 -6.28 36.46 -5.87
N CYS A 496 -6.80 36.48 -7.10
CA CYS A 496 -6.26 37.21 -8.25
C CYS A 496 -4.84 36.82 -8.68
N ASP A 497 -4.42 35.58 -8.40
CA ASP A 497 -3.24 34.98 -8.99
C ASP A 497 -3.60 34.23 -10.29
N LEU A 498 -3.73 35.00 -11.38
CA LEU A 498 -4.12 34.48 -12.69
C LEU A 498 -3.10 33.48 -13.25
N ALA A 499 -1.81 33.63 -12.93
CA ALA A 499 -0.77 32.74 -13.43
C ALA A 499 -0.86 31.36 -12.76
N GLY A 500 -0.96 31.34 -11.43
CA GLY A 500 -1.16 30.11 -10.67
C GLY A 500 -2.49 29.42 -11.01
N GLY A 501 -3.56 30.20 -11.19
CA GLY A 501 -4.87 29.67 -11.59
C GLY A 501 -4.83 28.97 -12.94
N ARG A 502 -4.24 29.60 -13.97
CA ARG A 502 -4.06 28.98 -15.29
C ARG A 502 -3.21 27.70 -15.24
N ALA A 503 -2.13 27.70 -14.46
CA ALA A 503 -1.28 26.52 -14.31
C ALA A 503 -2.07 25.34 -13.70
N ALA A 504 -2.82 25.59 -12.62
CA ALA A 504 -3.65 24.56 -11.99
C ALA A 504 -4.77 24.04 -12.92
N GLN A 505 -5.38 24.90 -13.75
CA GLN A 505 -6.35 24.46 -14.77
C GLN A 505 -5.72 23.58 -15.85
N GLN A 506 -4.50 23.92 -16.29
CA GLN A 506 -3.75 23.10 -17.24
C GLN A 506 -3.38 21.74 -16.64
N ASP A 507 -2.96 21.71 -15.38
CA ASP A 507 -2.70 20.46 -14.66
C ASP A 507 -3.97 19.61 -14.57
N ALA A 508 -5.13 20.19 -14.23
CA ALA A 508 -6.40 19.48 -14.22
C ALA A 508 -6.73 18.84 -15.58
N LEU A 509 -6.56 19.59 -16.68
CA LEU A 509 -6.77 19.08 -18.04
C LEU A 509 -5.79 17.98 -18.40
N SER A 510 -4.53 18.09 -18.00
CA SER A 510 -3.52 17.04 -18.19
C SER A 510 -3.90 15.76 -17.46
N GLN A 511 -4.43 15.88 -16.22
CA GLN A 511 -4.89 14.71 -15.46
C GLN A 511 -6.13 14.08 -16.12
N LEU A 512 -7.09 14.87 -16.60
CA LEU A 512 -8.24 14.33 -17.36
C LEU A 512 -7.81 13.67 -18.67
N ALA A 513 -6.81 14.20 -19.37
CA ALA A 513 -6.26 13.59 -20.58
C ALA A 513 -5.61 12.24 -20.27
N ALA A 514 -4.83 12.15 -19.18
CA ALA A 514 -4.26 10.89 -18.71
C ALA A 514 -5.34 9.88 -18.30
N ALA A 515 -6.38 10.33 -17.57
CA ALA A 515 -7.53 9.51 -17.22
C ALA A 515 -8.27 9.01 -18.47
N GLN A 516 -8.47 9.86 -19.48
CA GLN A 516 -9.09 9.48 -20.76
C GLN A 516 -8.26 8.42 -21.49
N GLN A 517 -6.93 8.58 -21.56
CA GLN A 517 -6.03 7.60 -22.17
C GLN A 517 -6.07 6.25 -21.44
N ALA A 518 -6.24 6.28 -20.12
CA ALA A 518 -6.43 5.09 -19.29
C ALA A 518 -7.87 4.53 -19.31
N GLY A 519 -8.79 5.11 -20.09
CA GLY A 519 -10.19 4.69 -20.16
C GLY A 519 -11.05 5.08 -18.95
N ARG A 520 -10.54 5.93 -18.04
CA ARG A 520 -11.18 6.33 -16.77
C ARG A 520 -12.01 7.62 -16.85
N ALA A 521 -11.93 8.36 -17.96
CA ALA A 521 -12.73 9.56 -18.17
C ALA A 521 -13.24 9.62 -19.62
N SER A 522 -14.49 10.04 -19.80
CA SER A 522 -15.06 10.26 -21.12
C SER A 522 -14.51 11.55 -21.74
N GLU A 523 -14.44 11.58 -23.09
CA GLU A 523 -14.07 12.79 -23.81
C GLU A 523 -15.05 13.95 -23.53
N GLU A 524 -16.33 13.64 -23.35
CA GLU A 524 -17.36 14.61 -22.99
C GLU A 524 -17.05 15.31 -21.66
N ARG A 525 -16.66 14.54 -20.63
CA ARG A 525 -16.30 15.09 -19.32
C ARG A 525 -15.12 16.06 -19.42
N ARG A 526 -14.13 15.74 -20.26
CA ARG A 526 -13.00 16.63 -20.53
C ARG A 526 -13.45 17.94 -21.17
N ARG A 527 -14.29 17.87 -22.22
CA ARG A 527 -14.82 19.07 -22.90
C ARG A 527 -15.66 19.94 -21.98
N GLN A 528 -16.51 19.34 -21.14
CA GLN A 528 -17.30 20.07 -20.14
C GLN A 528 -16.38 20.82 -19.16
N TYR A 529 -15.33 20.16 -18.67
CA TYR A 529 -14.35 20.80 -17.79
C TYR A 529 -13.62 21.95 -18.50
N GLU A 530 -13.09 21.75 -19.72
CA GLU A 530 -12.44 22.78 -20.55
C GLU A 530 -13.31 24.04 -20.69
N GLN A 531 -14.61 23.87 -20.96
CA GLN A 531 -15.56 24.97 -21.11
C GLN A 531 -15.79 25.72 -19.80
N SER A 532 -16.03 25.00 -18.70
CA SER A 532 -16.27 25.59 -17.38
C SER A 532 -15.04 26.36 -16.87
N SER A 533 -13.85 25.78 -17.02
CA SER A 533 -12.57 26.36 -16.64
C SER A 533 -12.26 27.63 -17.45
N SER A 534 -12.54 27.63 -18.75
CA SER A 534 -12.36 28.80 -19.61
C SER A 534 -13.33 29.94 -19.28
N ALA A 535 -14.53 29.63 -18.77
CA ALA A 535 -15.48 30.64 -18.31
C ALA A 535 -15.02 31.26 -16.99
N GLU A 536 -14.62 30.44 -16.01
CA GLU A 536 -14.11 30.88 -14.71
C GLU A 536 -12.87 31.78 -14.85
N LEU A 537 -11.92 31.39 -15.70
CA LEU A 537 -10.72 32.19 -15.95
C LEU A 537 -11.06 33.59 -16.50
N ARG A 538 -11.96 33.66 -17.49
CA ARG A 538 -12.39 34.95 -18.07
C ARG A 538 -13.08 35.83 -17.02
N GLN A 539 -13.90 35.24 -16.16
CA GLN A 539 -14.55 35.96 -15.07
C GLN A 539 -13.53 36.48 -14.04
N ALA A 540 -12.53 35.68 -13.68
CA ALA A 540 -11.45 36.08 -12.79
C ALA A 540 -10.60 37.21 -13.41
N GLU A 541 -10.28 37.13 -14.71
CA GLU A 541 -9.55 38.19 -15.43
C GLU A 541 -10.29 39.53 -15.40
N GLN A 542 -11.61 39.52 -15.61
CA GLN A 542 -12.45 40.71 -15.52
C GLN A 542 -12.44 41.29 -14.09
N THR A 543 -12.77 40.46 -13.10
CA THR A 543 -12.90 40.87 -11.70
C THR A 543 -11.58 41.42 -11.13
N CYS A 544 -10.46 40.74 -11.43
CA CYS A 544 -9.14 41.15 -10.96
C CYS A 544 -8.56 42.34 -11.75
N GLY A 545 -8.98 42.51 -13.01
CA GLY A 545 -8.70 43.71 -13.80
C GLY A 545 -9.39 44.95 -13.24
N GLU A 546 -10.67 44.85 -12.91
CA GLU A 546 -11.47 45.92 -12.28
C GLU A 546 -10.90 46.33 -10.91
N ARG A 547 -10.53 45.36 -10.05
CA ARG A 547 -9.86 45.63 -8.77
C ARG A 547 -8.50 46.34 -8.89
N ARG A 548 -7.79 46.18 -10.01
CA ARG A 548 -6.56 46.95 -10.30
C ARG A 548 -6.86 48.36 -10.78
N GLY A 549 -7.99 48.58 -11.47
CA GLY A 549 -8.46 49.89 -11.93
C GLY A 549 -9.01 50.79 -10.83
N GLU A 550 -9.51 50.22 -9.73
CA GLU A 550 -10.08 50.95 -8.59
C GLU A 550 -9.08 51.38 -7.49
N ARG A 551 -7.75 51.23 -7.70
CA ARG A 551 -6.78 51.86 -6.79
C ARG A 551 -7.03 53.39 -6.84
N PRO A 552 -7.44 54.05 -5.75
CA PRO A 552 -7.71 55.47 -5.79
C PRO A 552 -6.41 56.18 -6.15
N MET A 553 -6.48 57.06 -7.15
CA MET A 553 -5.56 58.19 -7.26
C MET A 553 -5.66 58.97 -5.95
N ARG A 554 -4.87 58.58 -4.94
CA ARG A 554 -4.53 59.43 -3.82
C ARG A 554 -3.25 60.17 -4.19
N GLU A 555 -3.45 61.48 -4.28
CA GLU A 555 -2.47 62.56 -4.20
C GLU A 555 -1.70 62.92 -5.48
N GLY A 556 -2.12 64.06 -6.03
CA GLY A 556 -1.41 64.83 -7.05
C GLY A 556 -2.13 66.14 -7.37
N GLY A 557 -2.11 67.10 -6.43
CA GLY A 557 -2.54 68.50 -6.62
C GLY A 557 -3.85 68.82 -5.89
N GLN A 558 -3.95 69.80 -4.98
CA GLN A 558 -3.17 71.04 -4.80
C GLN A 558 -2.82 71.28 -3.33
#